data_AF-A0A9W9N7C0-F1
#
_entry.id   AF-A0A9W9N7C0-F1
#
_cell.length_a   1.000
_cell.length_b   1.000
_cell.length_c   1.000
_cell.angle_alpha   90.00
_cell.angle_beta   90.00
_cell.angle_gamma   90.00
#
_symmetry.space_group_name_H-M   'P 1'
#
loop_
_entity.id
_entity.type
_entity.pdbx_description
1 polymer ?
#
loop_
_entity_poly.entity_id
_entity_poly.type
_entity_poly.pdbx_seq_one_letter_code
_entity_poly.pdbx_strand_id
1 'polypeptide(L)'
;MEAFLNWVEQRTGMRPRSVRPEDLRLVPDATSETGYALYCTRSTGVSASLGDQEDQRLEFIHQVGLQMAVNEYSAVDPEARRYLALHGANDTRSRLIVHDKRILGIIHQELDDLVTKHRVLTEAQATLLRTPIVPTIIPGSQESKQLLDLYRRGDLAKDDLIIKPVRGGRGQGIKFGDELEISEWEEVLDGLQQPELSSDRTTYVVQRIVKQAEEDLFLDEEIGVKRCQRVGTYYSMNGEFYGLGAWRAIVATDRVCNMSLGAAWKMGSVLKSYE
;
A
#
# COMPACT_ATOMS: atom_id res chain seq x y z
N MET A 1 15.39 3.83 -5.84
CA MET A 1 15.16 5.03 -6.67
C MET A 1 16.09 5.03 -7.87
N GLU A 2 17.40 4.84 -7.68
CA GLU A 2 18.37 4.75 -8.79
C GLU A 2 18.01 3.73 -9.87
N ALA A 3 17.57 2.52 -9.51
CA ALA A 3 17.13 1.53 -10.50
C ALA A 3 15.98 2.03 -11.41
N PHE A 4 15.05 2.82 -10.86
CA PHE A 4 13.97 3.43 -11.63
C PHE A 4 14.51 4.56 -12.52
N LEU A 5 15.38 5.43 -11.98
CA LEU A 5 16.00 6.51 -12.75
C LEU A 5 16.81 5.97 -13.93
N ASN A 6 17.64 4.95 -13.70
CA ASN A 6 18.44 4.29 -14.73
C ASN A 6 17.55 3.63 -15.79
N TRP A 7 16.45 3.00 -15.37
CA TRP A 7 15.50 2.40 -16.32
C TRP A 7 14.82 3.47 -17.21
N VAL A 8 14.42 4.60 -16.63
CA VAL A 8 13.84 5.71 -17.43
C VAL A 8 14.88 6.30 -18.37
N GLU A 9 16.12 6.49 -17.91
CA GLU A 9 17.22 6.99 -18.73
C GLU A 9 17.53 6.05 -19.89
N GLN A 10 17.60 4.74 -19.65
CA GLN A 10 17.81 3.74 -20.70
C GLN A 10 16.69 3.72 -21.74
N ARG A 11 15.44 3.98 -21.34
CA ARG A 11 14.28 3.96 -22.25
C ARG A 11 14.07 5.26 -23.00
N THR A 12 14.39 6.40 -22.40
CA THR A 12 14.05 7.72 -22.94
C THR A 12 15.27 8.51 -23.41
N GLY A 13 16.49 8.08 -23.05
CA GLY A 13 17.72 8.85 -23.24
C GLY A 13 17.82 10.08 -22.33
N MET A 14 16.83 10.33 -21.47
CA MET A 14 16.77 11.47 -20.55
C MET A 14 16.85 10.99 -19.11
N ARG A 15 17.79 11.56 -18.34
CA ARG A 15 17.95 11.24 -16.93
C ARG A 15 16.97 12.05 -16.07
N PRO A 16 16.01 11.41 -15.37
CA PRO A 16 15.08 12.15 -14.53
C PRO A 16 15.78 12.75 -13.30
N ARG A 17 15.31 13.92 -12.87
CA ARG A 17 15.76 14.58 -11.64
C ARG A 17 14.75 14.40 -10.53
N SER A 18 15.22 14.09 -9.32
CA SER A 18 14.37 14.14 -8.13
C SER A 18 14.07 15.58 -7.77
N VAL A 19 12.79 15.93 -7.67
CA VAL A 19 12.30 17.24 -7.23
C VAL A 19 11.73 17.09 -5.82
N ARG A 20 12.11 17.97 -4.90
CA ARG A 20 11.59 17.91 -3.54
C ARG A 20 10.25 18.63 -3.43
N PRO A 21 9.38 18.24 -2.48
CA PRO A 21 8.09 18.89 -2.29
C PRO A 21 8.19 20.41 -2.11
N GLU A 22 9.19 20.89 -1.36
CA GLU A 22 9.42 22.31 -1.10
C GLU A 22 9.76 23.16 -2.35
N ASP A 23 10.26 22.52 -3.40
CA ASP A 23 10.64 23.17 -4.65
C ASP A 23 9.45 23.29 -5.63
N LEU A 24 8.33 22.61 -5.37
CA LEU A 24 7.17 22.59 -6.26
C LEU A 24 6.47 23.96 -6.31
N ARG A 25 6.13 24.40 -7.51
CA ARG A 25 5.37 25.63 -7.76
C ARG A 25 4.25 25.32 -8.74
N LEU A 26 3.02 25.65 -8.37
CA LEU A 26 1.88 25.56 -9.27
C LEU A 26 1.70 26.93 -9.94
N VAL A 27 1.68 26.95 -11.27
CA VAL A 27 1.57 28.19 -12.06
C VAL A 27 0.32 28.11 -12.93
N PRO A 28 -0.49 29.17 -13.04
CA PRO A 28 -1.61 29.20 -13.97
C PRO A 28 -1.15 28.94 -15.41
N ASP A 29 -1.84 28.02 -16.08
CA ASP A 29 -1.57 27.68 -17.48
C ASP A 29 -2.90 27.49 -18.20
N ALA A 30 -3.25 28.47 -19.03
CA ALA A 30 -4.49 28.48 -19.81
C ALA A 30 -4.54 27.36 -20.88
N THR A 31 -3.41 26.71 -21.18
CA THR A 31 -3.32 25.60 -22.13
C THR A 31 -3.49 24.22 -21.45
N SER A 32 -3.41 24.17 -20.12
CA SER A 32 -3.63 22.95 -19.34
C SER A 32 -5.12 22.69 -19.11
N GLU A 33 -5.54 21.41 -19.17
CA GLU A 33 -6.92 21.00 -18.87
C GLU A 33 -7.37 21.37 -17.46
N THR A 34 -6.43 21.49 -16.53
CA THR A 34 -6.70 21.88 -15.13
C THR A 34 -6.59 23.39 -14.90
N GLY A 35 -6.17 24.16 -15.89
CA GLY A 35 -5.86 25.59 -15.75
C GLY A 35 -4.54 25.88 -15.04
N TYR A 36 -3.76 24.86 -14.71
CA TYR A 36 -2.47 24.98 -14.01
C TYR A 36 -1.43 24.02 -14.57
N ALA A 37 -0.15 24.35 -14.40
CA ALA A 37 1.00 23.52 -14.69
C ALA A 37 1.96 23.48 -13.50
N LEU A 38 2.65 22.34 -13.33
CA LEU A 38 3.58 22.13 -12.22
C LEU A 38 5.01 22.43 -12.65
N TYR A 39 5.65 23.32 -11.89
CA TYR A 39 7.03 23.76 -12.04
C TYR A 39 7.84 23.43 -10.79
N CYS A 40 9.16 23.52 -10.90
CA CYS A 40 10.06 23.50 -9.75
C CYS A 40 11.04 24.67 -9.77
N THR A 41 11.52 25.06 -8.59
CA THR A 41 12.60 26.04 -8.47
C THR A 41 13.94 25.45 -8.93
N ARG A 42 14.64 26.16 -9.82
CA ARG A 42 16.02 25.85 -10.20
C ARG A 42 16.97 26.10 -9.03
N SER A 43 17.76 25.10 -8.64
CA SER A 43 18.88 25.32 -7.73
C SER A 43 19.93 26.22 -8.42
N THR A 44 20.27 27.34 -7.79
CA THR A 44 21.24 28.32 -8.30
C THR A 44 22.65 27.75 -8.27
N GLY A 45 23.01 26.94 -9.27
CA GLY A 45 24.34 26.33 -9.42
C GLY A 45 25.25 27.00 -10.43
N VAL A 46 24.75 27.92 -11.27
CA VAL A 46 25.56 28.67 -12.23
C VAL A 46 25.01 30.09 -12.35
N SER A 47 25.91 31.06 -12.20
CA SER A 47 25.72 32.52 -12.21
C SER A 47 24.57 32.99 -13.10
N ALA A 48 23.45 33.41 -12.48
CA ALA A 48 22.40 34.16 -13.15
C ALA A 48 22.54 35.63 -12.72
N SER A 49 22.85 36.49 -13.69
CA SER A 49 22.98 37.93 -13.53
C SER A 49 21.70 38.55 -12.97
N LEU A 50 21.90 39.52 -12.07
CA LEU A 50 20.88 40.32 -11.39
C LEU A 50 20.07 41.14 -12.41
N GLY A 51 18.96 40.59 -12.91
CA GLY A 51 18.11 41.31 -13.87
C GLY A 51 16.69 40.78 -14.03
N ASP A 52 16.50 39.46 -14.15
CA ASP A 52 15.18 38.90 -14.53
C ASP A 52 14.61 38.04 -13.39
N GLN A 53 13.92 38.70 -12.46
CA GLN A 53 13.51 38.12 -11.18
C GLN A 53 12.02 37.73 -11.18
N GLU A 54 11.72 36.51 -11.61
CA GLU A 54 10.80 35.53 -10.98
C GLU A 54 10.53 34.37 -11.95
N ASP A 55 10.21 34.66 -13.21
CA ASP A 55 9.88 33.65 -14.23
C ASP A 55 11.07 32.75 -14.65
N GLN A 56 12.31 33.27 -14.61
CA GLN A 56 13.50 32.50 -15.02
C GLN A 56 13.99 31.47 -13.99
N ARG A 57 13.39 31.44 -12.79
CA ARG A 57 13.75 30.46 -11.74
C ARG A 57 12.91 29.20 -11.77
N LEU A 58 11.88 29.15 -12.61
CA LEU A 58 10.95 28.03 -12.69
C LEU A 58 11.29 27.13 -13.88
N GLU A 59 11.38 25.83 -13.62
CA GLU A 59 11.56 24.80 -14.63
C GLU A 59 10.31 23.93 -14.66
N PHE A 60 9.71 23.76 -15.85
CA PHE A 60 8.53 22.94 -16.06
C PHE A 60 8.81 21.47 -15.72
N ILE A 61 7.90 20.82 -15.00
CA ILE A 61 8.06 19.40 -14.63
C ILE A 61 7.40 18.50 -15.66
N HIS A 62 8.23 17.79 -16.43
CA HIS A 62 7.79 16.62 -17.18
C HIS A 62 7.76 15.39 -16.25
N GLN A 63 6.62 15.16 -15.61
CA GLN A 63 6.51 14.14 -14.57
C GLN A 63 6.64 12.71 -15.13
N VAL A 64 7.64 11.98 -14.65
CA VAL A 64 7.83 10.54 -14.95
C VAL A 64 7.35 9.62 -13.81
N GLY A 65 7.14 10.18 -12.61
CA GLY A 65 6.68 9.43 -11.45
C GLY A 65 6.48 10.33 -10.22
N LEU A 66 5.74 9.83 -9.24
CA LEU A 66 5.51 10.50 -7.96
C LEU A 66 5.78 9.52 -6.81
N GLN A 67 6.86 9.76 -6.08
CA GLN A 67 7.17 9.05 -4.85
C GLN A 67 7.26 10.06 -3.71
N MET A 68 6.30 10.01 -2.80
CA MET A 68 6.18 10.95 -1.69
C MET A 68 5.57 10.23 -0.49
N ALA A 69 6.13 10.43 0.70
CA ALA A 69 5.55 9.92 1.93
C ALA A 69 4.26 10.67 2.29
N VAL A 70 3.41 10.08 3.13
CA VAL A 70 2.10 10.67 3.48
C VAL A 70 2.26 12.02 4.19
N ASN A 71 3.25 12.14 5.07
CA ASN A 71 3.58 13.40 5.76
C ASN A 71 4.11 14.47 4.79
N GLU A 72 5.00 14.10 3.87
CA GLU A 72 5.50 15.00 2.81
C GLU A 72 4.35 15.49 1.93
N TYR A 73 3.48 14.58 1.51
CA TYR A 73 2.28 14.93 0.73
C TYR A 73 1.36 15.88 1.50
N SER A 74 1.25 15.71 2.82
CA SER A 74 0.41 16.57 3.65
C SER A 74 1.00 17.97 3.84
N ALA A 75 2.31 18.12 3.72
CA ALA A 75 3.04 19.38 3.86
C ALA A 75 3.09 20.20 2.55
N VAL A 76 2.75 19.61 1.39
CA VAL A 76 2.63 20.34 0.12
C VAL A 76 1.47 21.34 0.20
N ASP A 77 1.63 22.48 -0.48
CA ASP A 77 0.59 23.50 -0.62
C ASP A 77 -0.77 22.89 -1.07
N PRO A 78 -1.92 23.30 -0.49
CA PRO A 78 -3.24 22.77 -0.86
C PRO A 78 -3.54 22.74 -2.36
N GLU A 79 -3.14 23.77 -3.12
CA GLU A 79 -3.42 23.84 -4.55
C GLU A 79 -2.54 22.85 -5.33
N ALA A 80 -1.25 22.80 -5.02
CA ALA A 80 -0.33 21.81 -5.59
C ALA A 80 -0.76 20.38 -5.23
N ARG A 81 -1.27 20.12 -4.02
CA ARG A 81 -1.84 18.81 -3.64
C ARG A 81 -3.05 18.42 -4.47
N ARG A 82 -3.93 19.37 -4.80
CA ARG A 82 -5.10 19.10 -5.67
C ARG A 82 -4.63 18.77 -7.09
N TYR A 83 -3.68 19.52 -7.61
CA TYR A 83 -3.07 19.23 -8.92
C TYR A 83 -2.44 17.83 -8.96
N LEU A 84 -1.60 17.50 -7.97
CA LEU A 84 -0.94 16.19 -7.85
C LEU A 84 -1.93 15.03 -7.67
N ALA A 85 -3.10 15.28 -7.06
CA ALA A 85 -4.14 14.28 -6.92
C ALA A 85 -4.74 13.85 -8.27
N LEU A 86 -4.73 14.73 -9.27
CA LEU A 86 -5.25 14.49 -10.61
C LEU A 86 -4.21 13.88 -11.57
N HIS A 87 -2.92 14.11 -11.31
CA HIS A 87 -1.81 13.73 -12.20
C HIS A 87 -1.00 12.52 -11.70
N GLY A 88 -1.56 11.72 -10.79
CA GLY A 88 -0.92 10.49 -10.31
C GLY A 88 -1.35 9.26 -11.12
N ALA A 89 -0.40 8.36 -11.44
CA ALA A 89 -0.72 7.03 -11.97
C ALA A 89 -1.65 6.23 -11.02
N ASN A 90 -1.56 6.51 -9.72
CA ASN A 90 -2.58 6.18 -8.73
C ASN A 90 -3.04 7.50 -8.11
N ASP A 91 -4.32 7.83 -8.27
CA ASP A 91 -4.89 9.03 -7.66
C ASP A 91 -4.96 8.92 -6.13
N THR A 92 -5.33 10.02 -5.47
CA THR A 92 -5.45 10.04 -4.01
C THR A 92 -6.47 9.04 -3.47
N ARG A 93 -7.53 8.73 -4.25
CA ARG A 93 -8.55 7.73 -3.86
C ARG A 93 -7.92 6.34 -3.79
N SER A 94 -7.13 5.99 -4.79
CA SER A 94 -6.40 4.72 -4.88
C SER A 94 -5.46 4.56 -3.68
N ARG A 95 -4.76 5.64 -3.28
CA ARG A 95 -3.91 5.62 -2.08
C ARG A 95 -4.70 5.40 -0.79
N LEU A 96 -5.81 6.12 -0.62
CA LEU A 96 -6.66 5.98 0.57
C LEU A 96 -7.25 4.57 0.67
N ILE A 97 -7.73 4.03 -0.45
CA ILE A 97 -8.32 2.68 -0.53
C ILE A 97 -7.27 1.61 -0.25
N VAL A 98 -6.10 1.68 -0.90
CA VAL A 98 -5.05 0.64 -0.78
C VAL A 98 -4.42 0.62 0.62
N HIS A 99 -4.40 1.75 1.33
CA HIS A 99 -3.84 1.82 2.70
C HIS A 99 -4.87 1.57 3.81
N ASP A 100 -6.15 1.40 3.47
CA ASP A 100 -7.22 1.06 4.41
C ASP A 100 -7.53 -0.44 4.32
N LYS A 101 -7.11 -1.21 5.33
CA LYS A 101 -7.28 -2.67 5.33
C LYS A 101 -8.75 -3.10 5.37
N ARG A 102 -9.69 -2.21 5.72
CA ARG A 102 -11.12 -2.51 5.66
C ARG A 102 -11.58 -2.81 4.25
N ILE A 103 -10.90 -2.31 3.22
CA ILE A 103 -11.26 -2.60 1.83
C ILE A 103 -11.35 -4.11 1.55
N LEU A 104 -10.52 -4.92 2.22
CA LEU A 104 -10.55 -6.37 2.05
C LEU A 104 -11.86 -6.99 2.54
N GLY A 105 -12.47 -6.43 3.60
CA GLY A 105 -13.78 -6.85 4.10
C GLY A 105 -14.93 -6.22 3.31
N ILE A 106 -14.80 -4.94 2.96
CA ILE A 106 -15.79 -4.22 2.14
C ILE A 106 -15.97 -4.92 0.79
N ILE A 107 -14.88 -5.33 0.12
CA ILE A 107 -14.98 -6.08 -1.14
C ILE A 107 -15.92 -7.27 -0.97
N HIS A 108 -15.69 -8.12 0.05
CA HIS A 108 -16.55 -9.29 0.32
C HIS A 108 -18.02 -8.93 0.56
N GLN A 109 -18.28 -7.87 1.34
CA GLN A 109 -19.65 -7.41 1.63
C GLN A 109 -20.36 -6.85 0.40
N GLU A 110 -19.62 -6.25 -0.53
CA GLU A 110 -20.16 -5.56 -1.70
C GLU A 110 -20.21 -6.47 -2.96
N LEU A 111 -19.57 -7.64 -2.98
CA LEU A 111 -19.45 -8.48 -4.18
C LEU A 111 -20.79 -8.76 -4.87
N ASP A 112 -21.82 -9.09 -4.10
CA ASP A 112 -23.14 -9.46 -4.64
C ASP A 112 -23.85 -8.24 -5.23
N ASP A 113 -23.75 -7.07 -4.58
CA ASP A 113 -24.27 -5.80 -5.08
C ASP A 113 -23.50 -5.33 -6.34
N LEU A 114 -22.19 -5.56 -6.40
CA LEU A 114 -21.36 -5.27 -7.58
C LEU A 114 -21.79 -6.08 -8.81
N VAL A 115 -22.32 -7.29 -8.62
CA VAL A 115 -22.90 -8.12 -9.70
C VAL A 115 -24.33 -7.71 -10.02
N THR A 116 -25.20 -7.68 -9.02
CA THR A 116 -26.65 -7.65 -9.23
C THR A 116 -27.19 -6.23 -9.40
N LYS A 117 -26.79 -5.31 -8.53
CA LYS A 117 -27.29 -3.95 -8.43
C LYS A 117 -26.51 -2.98 -9.30
N HIS A 118 -25.18 -3.03 -9.23
CA HIS A 118 -24.30 -2.12 -9.97
C HIS A 118 -23.89 -2.66 -11.33
N ARG A 119 -23.94 -3.99 -11.53
CA ARG A 119 -23.61 -4.67 -12.80
C ARG A 119 -22.23 -4.30 -13.34
N VAL A 120 -21.28 -4.08 -12.43
CA VAL A 120 -19.87 -3.78 -12.77
C VAL A 120 -19.01 -5.04 -12.82
N LEU A 121 -19.46 -6.11 -12.16
CA LEU A 121 -18.82 -7.44 -12.21
C LEU A 121 -19.79 -8.48 -12.76
N THR A 122 -19.23 -9.50 -13.41
CA THR A 122 -19.92 -10.77 -13.67
C THR A 122 -19.84 -11.67 -12.45
N GLU A 123 -20.76 -12.65 -12.35
CA GLU A 123 -20.73 -13.66 -11.27
C GLU A 123 -19.38 -14.42 -11.22
N ALA A 124 -18.81 -14.73 -12.39
CA ALA A 124 -17.52 -15.38 -12.50
C ALA A 124 -16.40 -14.51 -11.92
N GLN A 125 -16.39 -13.20 -12.20
CA GLN A 125 -15.42 -12.26 -11.63
C GLN A 125 -15.60 -12.10 -10.12
N ALA A 126 -16.84 -12.03 -9.62
CA ALA A 126 -17.11 -11.97 -8.19
C ALA A 126 -16.61 -13.22 -7.46
N THR A 127 -16.83 -14.40 -8.04
CA THR A 127 -16.30 -15.66 -7.50
C THR A 127 -14.77 -15.67 -7.47
N LEU A 128 -14.11 -15.19 -8.53
CA LEU A 128 -12.64 -15.06 -8.58
C LEU A 128 -12.08 -14.11 -7.53
N LEU A 129 -12.83 -13.11 -7.07
CA LEU A 129 -12.43 -12.21 -5.99
C LEU A 129 -12.70 -12.82 -4.60
N ARG A 130 -13.79 -13.57 -4.46
CA ARG A 130 -14.25 -14.16 -3.19
C ARG A 130 -13.27 -15.20 -2.63
N THR A 131 -12.56 -15.94 -3.47
CA THR A 131 -11.66 -17.01 -3.01
C THR A 131 -10.28 -16.52 -2.54
N PRO A 132 -9.51 -15.72 -3.31
CA PRO A 132 -8.14 -15.36 -2.95
C PRO A 132 -8.05 -14.20 -1.95
N ILE A 133 -9.10 -13.39 -1.78
CA ILE A 133 -9.11 -12.31 -0.80
C ILE A 133 -9.43 -12.91 0.56
N VAL A 134 -8.50 -12.76 1.51
CA VAL A 134 -8.67 -13.26 2.88
C VAL A 134 -9.91 -12.62 3.51
N PRO A 135 -10.88 -13.42 4.02
CA PRO A 135 -12.01 -12.88 4.77
C PRO A 135 -11.55 -11.98 5.90
N THR A 136 -12.11 -10.77 5.94
CA THR A 136 -11.67 -9.70 6.84
C THR A 136 -12.87 -9.15 7.57
N ILE A 137 -12.85 -9.28 8.90
CA ILE A 137 -13.86 -8.72 9.78
C ILE A 137 -13.49 -7.27 10.03
N ILE A 138 -14.41 -6.36 9.71
CA ILE A 138 -14.21 -4.91 9.81
C ILE A 138 -15.06 -4.31 10.93
N PRO A 139 -14.66 -3.16 11.49
CA PRO A 139 -15.43 -2.49 12.53
C PRO A 139 -16.86 -2.15 12.10
N GLY A 140 -17.83 -2.39 12.99
CA GLY A 140 -19.25 -2.13 12.80
C GLY A 140 -20.00 -3.12 11.90
N SER A 141 -19.32 -4.15 11.39
CA SER A 141 -19.92 -5.16 10.51
C SER A 141 -20.84 -6.15 11.24
N GLN A 142 -21.60 -6.95 10.49
CA GLN A 142 -22.36 -8.04 11.09
C GLN A 142 -21.43 -9.15 11.59
N GLU A 143 -20.34 -9.38 10.86
CA GLU A 143 -19.30 -10.34 11.20
C GLU A 143 -18.59 -9.97 12.50
N SER A 144 -18.41 -8.67 12.79
CA SER A 144 -17.81 -8.24 14.06
C SER A 144 -18.72 -8.48 15.27
N LYS A 145 -20.04 -8.37 15.08
CA LYS A 145 -21.02 -8.73 16.13
C LYS A 145 -21.02 -10.23 16.37
N GLN A 146 -21.02 -11.02 15.30
CA GLN A 146 -20.94 -12.49 15.37
C GLN A 146 -19.64 -12.96 16.04
N LEU A 147 -18.51 -12.32 15.74
CA LEU A 147 -17.22 -12.60 16.36
C LEU A 147 -17.27 -12.44 17.88
N LEU A 148 -17.86 -11.34 18.36
CA LEU A 148 -18.02 -11.06 19.77
C LEU A 148 -18.94 -12.10 20.45
N ASP A 149 -20.05 -12.46 19.81
CA ASP A 149 -20.97 -13.47 20.34
C ASP A 149 -20.32 -14.85 20.43
N LEU A 150 -19.58 -15.26 19.40
CA LEU A 150 -18.83 -16.53 19.39
C LEU A 150 -17.79 -16.56 20.50
N TYR A 151 -17.04 -15.47 20.68
CA TYR A 151 -16.05 -15.35 21.74
C TYR A 151 -16.70 -15.46 23.13
N ARG A 152 -17.81 -14.74 23.37
CA ARG A 152 -18.54 -14.77 24.66
C ARG A 152 -19.10 -16.15 25.00
N ARG A 153 -19.46 -16.95 23.99
CA ARG A 153 -19.91 -18.34 24.19
C ARG A 153 -18.76 -19.33 24.40
N GLY A 154 -17.52 -18.92 24.16
CA GLY A 154 -16.35 -19.81 24.20
C GLY A 154 -16.18 -20.67 22.93
N ASP A 155 -16.90 -20.36 21.86
CA ASP A 155 -16.89 -21.13 20.60
C ASP A 155 -15.71 -20.77 19.68
N LEU A 156 -14.90 -19.79 20.08
CA LEU A 156 -13.83 -19.20 19.27
C LEU A 156 -12.58 -18.95 20.10
N ALA A 157 -11.46 -19.54 19.68
CA ALA A 157 -10.14 -19.23 20.20
C ALA A 157 -9.55 -18.04 19.44
N LYS A 158 -8.99 -17.06 20.18
CA LYS A 158 -8.27 -15.92 19.58
C LYS A 158 -6.98 -16.34 18.88
N ASP A 159 -6.39 -17.47 19.28
CA ASP A 159 -5.05 -17.91 18.88
C ASP A 159 -4.91 -18.20 17.37
N ASP A 160 -6.02 -18.46 16.68
CA ASP A 160 -6.05 -18.64 15.21
C ASP A 160 -6.30 -17.33 14.43
N LEU A 161 -6.37 -16.20 15.13
CA LEU A 161 -6.70 -14.89 14.57
C LEU A 161 -5.53 -13.93 14.64
N ILE A 162 -5.58 -12.91 13.78
CA ILE A 162 -4.63 -11.81 13.78
C ILE A 162 -5.39 -10.50 13.69
N ILE A 163 -4.85 -9.49 14.36
CA ILE A 163 -5.35 -8.12 14.27
C ILE A 163 -4.36 -7.28 13.47
N LYS A 164 -4.90 -6.41 12.63
CA LYS A 164 -4.11 -5.45 11.87
C LYS A 164 -4.71 -4.06 12.03
N PRO A 165 -3.92 -3.02 12.33
CA PRO A 165 -4.42 -1.65 12.34
C PRO A 165 -5.08 -1.34 10.99
N VAL A 166 -6.27 -0.74 11.02
CA VAL A 166 -7.05 -0.39 9.83
C VAL A 166 -6.18 0.42 8.86
N ARG A 167 -5.47 1.42 9.38
CA ARG A 167 -4.54 2.27 8.63
C ARG A 167 -3.10 1.86 8.92
N GLY A 168 -2.21 2.14 7.98
CA GLY A 168 -0.78 1.92 8.13
C GLY A 168 -0.24 0.84 7.20
N GLY A 169 1.05 0.95 6.89
CA GLY A 169 1.74 0.09 5.93
C GLY A 169 2.81 -0.80 6.57
N ARG A 170 3.48 -1.58 5.71
CA ARG A 170 4.70 -2.33 6.06
C ARG A 170 4.56 -3.28 7.25
N GLY A 171 3.37 -3.78 7.55
CA GLY A 171 3.17 -4.74 8.64
C GLY A 171 3.36 -4.18 10.07
N GLN A 172 3.43 -2.86 10.25
CA GLN A 172 3.51 -2.25 11.57
C GLN A 172 2.21 -2.47 12.36
N GLY A 173 2.35 -2.84 13.63
CA GLY A 173 1.23 -3.02 14.56
C GLY A 173 0.39 -4.29 14.35
N ILE A 174 0.83 -5.22 13.48
CA ILE A 174 0.21 -6.55 13.40
C ILE A 174 0.50 -7.28 14.71
N LYS A 175 -0.55 -7.82 15.34
CA LYS A 175 -0.44 -8.70 16.50
C LYS A 175 -1.20 -9.99 16.24
N PHE A 176 -0.68 -11.11 16.72
CA PHE A 176 -1.38 -12.38 16.67
C PHE A 176 -2.22 -12.58 17.92
N GLY A 177 -3.33 -13.29 17.79
CA GLY A 177 -4.26 -13.46 18.91
C GLY A 177 -3.62 -14.18 20.09
N ASP A 178 -2.73 -15.15 19.87
CA ASP A 178 -1.98 -15.86 20.90
C ASP A 178 -0.96 -14.98 21.64
N GLU A 179 -0.55 -13.86 21.06
CA GLU A 179 0.34 -12.86 21.68
C GLU A 179 -0.41 -11.80 22.49
N LEU A 180 -1.75 -11.76 22.37
CA LEU A 180 -2.58 -10.80 23.09
C LEU A 180 -2.99 -11.34 24.45
N GLU A 181 -2.87 -10.49 25.47
CA GLU A 181 -3.55 -10.72 26.74
C GLU A 181 -5.07 -10.71 26.54
N ILE A 182 -5.79 -11.40 27.42
CA ILE A 182 -7.27 -11.50 27.34
C ILE A 182 -7.90 -10.10 27.32
N SER A 183 -7.43 -9.19 28.18
CA SER A 183 -7.95 -7.82 28.25
C SER A 183 -7.68 -7.03 26.96
N GLU A 184 -6.50 -7.17 26.35
CA GLU A 184 -6.20 -6.51 25.08
C GLU A 184 -7.10 -7.02 23.95
N TRP A 185 -7.38 -8.33 23.95
CA TRP A 185 -8.29 -8.93 22.97
C TRP A 185 -9.72 -8.44 23.16
N GLU A 186 -10.21 -8.34 24.39
CA GLU A 186 -11.53 -7.80 24.72
C GLU A 186 -11.67 -6.34 24.27
N GLU A 187 -10.66 -5.50 24.52
CA GLU A 187 -10.62 -4.12 24.03
C GLU A 187 -10.73 -4.04 22.50
N VAL A 188 -10.07 -4.96 21.78
CA VAL A 188 -10.17 -5.04 20.31
C VAL A 188 -11.58 -5.43 19.88
N LEU A 189 -12.19 -6.42 20.53
CA LEU A 189 -13.55 -6.87 20.20
C LEU A 189 -14.60 -5.79 20.45
N ASP A 190 -14.46 -5.03 21.54
CA ASP A 190 -15.32 -3.88 21.85
C ASP A 190 -15.10 -2.76 20.84
N GLY A 191 -13.84 -2.46 20.49
CA GLY A 191 -13.49 -1.50 19.46
C GLY A 191 -14.05 -1.84 18.08
N LEU A 192 -14.13 -3.13 17.74
CA LEU A 192 -14.75 -3.62 16.50
C LEU A 192 -16.26 -3.39 16.44
N GLN A 193 -16.94 -3.12 17.55
CA GLN A 193 -18.37 -2.80 17.52
C GLN A 193 -18.65 -1.38 17.04
N GLN A 194 -17.61 -0.53 16.98
CA GLN A 194 -17.72 0.88 16.63
C GLN A 194 -17.16 1.13 15.20
N PRO A 195 -17.97 1.56 14.23
CA PRO A 195 -17.50 1.79 12.86
C PRO A 195 -16.58 3.01 12.71
N GLU A 196 -16.59 3.95 13.66
CA GLU A 196 -15.89 5.23 13.56
C GLU A 196 -14.38 5.08 13.74
N LEU A 197 -13.65 5.64 12.78
CA LEU A 197 -12.20 5.83 12.90
C LEU A 197 -11.93 7.12 13.65
N SER A 198 -11.07 7.05 14.66
CA SER A 198 -10.62 8.20 15.42
C SER A 198 -9.09 8.22 15.53
N SER A 199 -8.52 9.39 15.76
CA SER A 199 -7.07 9.57 15.92
C SER A 199 -6.58 9.25 17.35
N ASP A 200 -7.49 9.19 18.32
CA ASP A 200 -7.20 8.89 19.72
C ASP A 200 -7.05 7.40 20.02
N ARG A 201 -7.55 6.53 19.14
CA ARG A 201 -7.52 5.08 19.29
C ARG A 201 -7.09 4.37 18.02
N THR A 202 -6.39 3.25 18.18
CA THR A 202 -6.08 2.38 17.03
C THR A 202 -7.26 1.45 16.79
N THR A 203 -7.91 1.60 15.64
CA THR A 203 -8.93 0.65 15.18
C THR A 203 -8.28 -0.48 14.40
N TYR A 204 -8.73 -1.71 14.62
CA TYR A 204 -8.20 -2.92 13.99
C TYR A 204 -9.20 -3.55 13.01
N VAL A 205 -8.69 -4.36 12.09
CA VAL A 205 -9.43 -5.42 11.40
C VAL A 205 -8.97 -6.78 11.91
N VAL A 206 -9.85 -7.79 11.84
CA VAL A 206 -9.53 -9.17 12.23
C VAL A 206 -9.53 -10.08 11.01
N GLN A 207 -8.53 -10.95 10.93
CA GLN A 207 -8.42 -11.99 9.91
C GLN A 207 -7.99 -13.31 10.56
N ARG A 208 -8.31 -14.44 9.92
CA ARG A 208 -7.68 -15.72 10.27
C ARG A 208 -6.20 -15.70 9.91
N ILE A 209 -5.38 -16.43 10.67
CA ILE A 209 -3.99 -16.68 10.30
C ILE A 209 -3.96 -17.46 8.98
N VAL A 210 -3.34 -16.86 7.96
CA VAL A 210 -2.99 -17.58 6.73
C VAL A 210 -1.67 -18.29 6.96
N LYS A 211 -1.66 -19.62 6.87
CA LYS A 211 -0.43 -20.42 6.91
C LYS A 211 0.22 -20.42 5.53
N GLN A 212 1.37 -19.77 5.42
CA GLN A 212 2.12 -19.73 4.17
C GLN A 212 2.74 -21.11 3.89
N ALA A 213 2.92 -21.43 2.61
CA ALA A 213 3.68 -22.61 2.22
C ALA A 213 5.13 -22.47 2.70
N GLU A 214 5.68 -23.56 3.21
CA GLU A 214 7.05 -23.65 3.67
C GLU A 214 7.91 -24.49 2.73
N GLU A 215 9.13 -24.03 2.51
CA GLU A 215 10.13 -24.71 1.69
C GLU A 215 11.54 -24.42 2.19
N ASP A 216 12.49 -25.25 1.79
CA ASP A 216 13.89 -25.09 2.18
C ASP A 216 14.55 -24.11 1.20
N LEU A 217 15.06 -22.99 1.73
CA LEU A 217 15.75 -21.95 0.97
C LEU A 217 17.17 -21.77 1.46
N PHE A 218 18.12 -21.77 0.52
CA PHE A 218 19.46 -21.25 0.78
C PHE A 218 19.39 -19.72 0.85
N LEU A 219 19.68 -19.15 2.01
CA LEU A 219 19.57 -17.71 2.24
C LEU A 219 20.87 -16.99 1.88
N ASP A 220 21.98 -17.41 2.47
CA ASP A 220 23.34 -16.96 2.18
C ASP A 220 24.38 -17.95 2.75
N GLU A 221 25.66 -17.67 2.56
CA GLU A 221 26.77 -18.53 3.02
C GLU A 221 26.89 -18.65 4.54
N GLU A 222 26.45 -17.64 5.30
CA GLU A 222 26.53 -17.61 6.76
C GLU A 222 25.38 -18.40 7.40
N ILE A 223 24.17 -18.23 6.86
CA ILE A 223 22.93 -18.81 7.40
C ILE A 223 22.66 -20.19 6.81
N GLY A 224 23.06 -20.41 5.55
CA GLY A 224 22.85 -21.63 4.81
C GLY A 224 21.37 -21.88 4.46
N VAL A 225 21.00 -23.16 4.40
CA VAL A 225 19.63 -23.59 4.09
C VAL A 225 18.76 -23.51 5.33
N LYS A 226 17.62 -22.84 5.23
CA LYS A 226 16.59 -22.74 6.27
C LYS A 226 15.22 -23.09 5.73
N ARG A 227 14.37 -23.61 6.61
CA ARG A 227 12.93 -23.73 6.35
C ARG A 227 12.33 -22.33 6.37
N CYS A 228 11.71 -21.93 5.26
CA CYS A 228 11.27 -20.56 5.05
C CYS A 228 9.84 -20.49 4.52
N GLN A 229 9.16 -19.39 4.84
CA GLN A 229 7.88 -18.99 4.27
C GLN A 229 8.10 -17.82 3.31
N ARG A 230 7.27 -17.74 2.25
CA ARG A 230 7.38 -16.69 1.24
C ARG A 230 6.08 -15.94 1.01
N VAL A 231 6.22 -14.64 0.75
CA VAL A 231 5.15 -13.80 0.24
C VAL A 231 5.65 -12.96 -0.94
N GLY A 232 4.88 -12.95 -2.01
CA GLY A 232 5.20 -12.23 -3.24
C GLY A 232 4.21 -11.12 -3.54
N THR A 233 4.63 -10.19 -4.39
CA THR A 233 3.69 -9.30 -5.08
C THR A 233 3.72 -9.60 -6.58
N TYR A 234 2.67 -9.24 -7.29
CA TYR A 234 2.67 -9.12 -8.73
C TYR A 234 2.20 -7.72 -9.12
N TYR A 235 2.49 -7.32 -10.34
CA TYR A 235 2.04 -6.06 -10.90
C TYR A 235 0.92 -6.30 -11.90
N SER A 236 -0.15 -5.54 -11.75
CA SER A 236 -1.21 -5.44 -12.74
C SER A 236 -1.44 -3.97 -13.08
N MET A 237 -1.71 -3.70 -14.36
CA MET A 237 -2.05 -2.39 -14.86
C MET A 237 -3.20 -2.56 -15.85
N ASN A 238 -4.25 -1.74 -15.72
CA ASN A 238 -5.45 -1.81 -16.56
C ASN A 238 -6.08 -3.22 -16.63
N GLY A 239 -6.02 -3.99 -15.54
CA GLY A 239 -6.59 -5.34 -15.47
C GLY A 239 -5.70 -6.45 -16.03
N GLU A 240 -4.58 -6.11 -16.65
CA GLU A 240 -3.66 -7.07 -17.25
C GLU A 240 -2.51 -7.42 -16.29
N PHE A 241 -1.99 -8.64 -16.38
CA PHE A 241 -0.80 -9.06 -15.63
C PHE A 241 0.48 -8.55 -16.31
N TYR A 242 1.34 -7.87 -15.56
CA TYR A 242 2.59 -7.29 -16.09
C TYR A 242 3.85 -8.00 -15.61
N GLY A 243 3.77 -8.79 -14.54
CA GLY A 243 4.91 -9.53 -14.03
C GLY A 243 4.91 -9.68 -12.52
N LEU A 244 5.88 -10.44 -12.04
CA LEU A 244 6.09 -10.65 -10.62
C LEU A 244 6.92 -9.49 -10.04
N GLY A 245 6.52 -9.03 -8.86
CA GLY A 245 7.21 -8.01 -8.10
C GLY A 245 8.23 -8.61 -7.14
N ALA A 246 8.43 -7.91 -6.03
CA ALA A 246 9.37 -8.35 -5.00
C ALA A 246 8.77 -9.53 -4.23
N TRP A 247 9.57 -10.58 -4.05
CA TRP A 247 9.28 -11.65 -3.11
C TRP A 247 10.10 -11.46 -1.85
N ARG A 248 9.53 -11.93 -0.75
CA ARG A 248 10.18 -11.87 0.55
C ARG A 248 10.10 -13.24 1.20
N ALA A 249 11.21 -13.67 1.78
CA ALA A 249 11.31 -14.88 2.58
C ALA A 249 11.58 -14.50 4.04
N ILE A 250 11.05 -15.30 4.95
CA ILE A 250 11.40 -15.31 6.37
C ILE A 250 11.66 -16.75 6.79
N VAL A 251 12.41 -16.96 7.87
CA VAL A 251 12.52 -18.29 8.48
C VAL A 251 11.14 -18.67 9.01
N ALA A 252 10.74 -19.93 8.89
CA ALA A 252 9.38 -20.39 9.22
C ALA A 252 9.00 -20.21 10.70
N THR A 253 9.99 -19.99 11.59
CA THR A 253 9.78 -19.63 12.98
C THR A 253 9.33 -18.18 13.17
N ASP A 254 9.57 -17.31 12.18
CA ASP A 254 9.11 -15.93 12.17
C ASP A 254 7.68 -15.85 11.62
N ARG A 255 6.89 -14.94 12.15
CA ARG A 255 5.46 -14.83 11.80
C ARG A 255 5.13 -13.61 10.94
N VAL A 256 5.97 -12.57 10.97
CA VAL A 256 5.73 -11.31 10.24
C VAL A 256 6.80 -11.11 9.18
N CYS A 257 6.41 -11.30 7.92
CA CYS A 257 7.27 -10.99 6.78
C CYS A 257 7.37 -9.47 6.57
N ASN A 258 8.28 -8.81 7.30
CA ASN A 258 8.52 -7.38 7.21
C ASN A 258 10.02 -7.06 7.09
N MET A 259 10.38 -6.42 5.97
CA MET A 259 11.76 -6.00 5.69
C MET A 259 12.31 -5.01 6.71
N SER A 260 11.48 -4.21 7.38
CA SER A 260 11.96 -3.21 8.34
C SER A 260 12.43 -3.83 9.67
N LEU A 261 12.10 -5.10 9.93
CA LEU A 261 12.53 -5.81 11.13
C LEU A 261 13.92 -6.48 10.94
N GLY A 262 14.52 -6.39 9.76
CA GLY A 262 15.81 -7.00 9.45
C GLY A 262 15.79 -8.52 9.29
N ALA A 263 14.70 -9.18 9.66
CA ALA A 263 14.55 -10.64 9.63
C ALA A 263 13.90 -11.17 8.33
N ALA A 264 14.09 -10.48 7.20
CA ALA A 264 13.49 -10.89 5.92
C ALA A 264 14.46 -10.70 4.75
N TRP A 265 14.45 -11.68 3.84
CA TRP A 265 15.26 -11.68 2.62
C TRP A 265 14.40 -11.23 1.45
N LYS A 266 14.89 -10.26 0.69
CA LYS A 266 14.23 -9.83 -0.54
C LYS A 266 14.78 -10.64 -1.72
N MET A 267 13.90 -11.36 -2.39
CA MET A 267 14.22 -12.11 -3.60
C MET A 267 13.72 -11.32 -4.83
N GLY A 268 14.58 -11.23 -5.84
CA GLY A 268 14.19 -10.72 -7.16
C GLY A 268 13.43 -11.80 -7.93
N SER A 269 12.39 -11.41 -8.66
CA SER A 269 11.77 -12.28 -9.64
C SER A 269 12.65 -12.29 -10.90
N VAL A 270 13.19 -13.45 -11.25
CA VAL A 270 13.91 -13.63 -12.52
C VAL A 270 12.97 -14.36 -13.48
N LEU A 271 12.50 -13.66 -14.51
CA LEU A 271 11.85 -14.30 -15.65
C LEU A 271 12.97 -14.82 -16.55
N LYS A 272 13.13 -16.15 -16.61
CA LYS A 272 14.03 -16.78 -17.57
C LYS A 272 13.27 -16.87 -18.90
N SER A 273 13.58 -15.99 -19.85
CA SER A 273 13.13 -16.17 -21.23
C SER A 273 13.88 -17.36 -21.83
N TYR A 274 13.15 -18.40 -22.18
CA TYR A 274 13.66 -19.41 -23.10
C TYR A 274 13.40 -18.86 -24.50
N GLU A 275 14.38 -18.14 -25.04
CA GLU A 275 14.51 -17.99 -26.50
C GLU A 275 15.13 -19.27 -27.08
#